data_AF-A0A933HLL8-F1
#
_entry.id   AF-A0A933HLL8-F1
#
_cell.length_a   1.000
_cell.length_b   1.000
_cell.length_c   1.000
_cell.angle_alpha   90.00
_cell.angle_beta   90.00
_cell.angle_gamma   90.00
#
_symmetry.space_group_name_H-M   'P 1'
#
loop_
_entity.id
_entity.type
_entity.pdbx_description
1 polymer ?
#
loop_
_entity_poly.entity_id
_entity_poly.type
_entity_poly.pdbx_seq_one_letter_code
_entity_poly.pdbx_strand_id
1 'polypeptide(L)'
;MSTSTPFEQSKVILRTILVVLVGVLLYGGTAWLTNSFALAGALRVQLAPDVAATISIRPGVAVPILFGLFFGPRVGFVTGAVGNLLGDYWSGYLVYPPVPPTGNLLLDLIQGLLLNWQVGNGLMGLIPGWAAQRHRRYFTLREQLRALGFAALGISVGMGFASFTDMWLDNLDFRTALFGYFIPAVLVNLVNAVIIVPIVLFNYERLDLRATNWRRSGLMRRLLIVILVSSALPVALLSVFLANHWSEVVHDATELTIKLGLTILLTLLFTIANAGLVAQNLSRPLLRLMNAAQAISSERFSVREAAELKVIQGKDEVSRLCQIFGEMAEQVILREENLRRQVEELRIEVDQTKKARQVAEITETDYFRMLQEKAEQLRDKGQKPHPLPPLPPGEGER
;
A
#
# COMPACT_ATOMS: atom_id res chain seq x y z
N MET A 1 -6.70 -33.86 -0.72
CA MET A 1 -6.61 -33.46 0.71
C MET A 1 -5.14 -33.55 1.09
N SER A 2 -4.44 -32.41 1.15
CA SER A 2 -3.02 -32.39 1.54
C SER A 2 -2.95 -32.50 3.07
N THR A 3 -2.44 -33.62 3.59
CA THR A 3 -2.25 -33.85 5.02
C THR A 3 -1.04 -33.04 5.50
N SER A 4 -1.28 -31.86 6.04
CA SER A 4 -0.26 -31.06 6.72
C SER A 4 0.29 -31.83 7.92
N THR A 5 1.60 -31.78 8.13
CA THR A 5 2.25 -32.43 9.28
C THR A 5 1.75 -31.82 10.61
N PRO A 6 1.77 -32.57 11.73
CA PRO A 6 1.32 -32.06 13.04
C PRO A 6 2.00 -30.73 13.45
N PHE A 7 3.26 -30.53 13.05
CA PHE A 7 4.01 -29.31 13.29
C PHE A 7 3.49 -28.10 12.49
N GLU A 8 3.13 -28.29 11.22
CA GLU A 8 2.54 -27.22 10.39
C GLU A 8 1.12 -26.89 10.85
N GLN A 9 0.34 -27.87 11.32
CA GLN A 9 -0.96 -27.63 11.94
C GLN A 9 -0.82 -26.78 13.21
N SER A 10 0.16 -27.08 14.07
CA SER A 10 0.45 -26.30 15.28
C SER A 10 0.77 -24.83 14.97
N LYS A 11 1.58 -24.56 13.94
CA LYS A 11 1.89 -23.18 13.50
C LYS A 11 0.64 -22.43 13.02
N VAL A 12 -0.24 -23.08 12.27
CA VAL A 12 -1.47 -22.47 11.79
C VAL A 12 -2.39 -22.12 12.96
N ILE A 13 -2.57 -23.06 13.90
CA ILE A 13 -3.37 -22.85 15.11
C ILE A 13 -2.82 -21.68 15.93
N LEU A 14 -1.50 -21.66 16.18
CA LEU A 14 -0.85 -20.59 16.94
C LEU A 14 -1.07 -19.22 16.27
N ARG A 15 -0.91 -19.14 14.94
CA ARG A 15 -1.19 -17.91 14.19
C ARG A 15 -2.65 -17.48 14.32
N THR A 16 -3.59 -18.42 14.22
CA THR A 16 -5.02 -18.11 14.40
C THR A 16 -5.32 -17.58 15.79
N ILE A 17 -4.76 -18.19 16.84
CA ILE A 17 -4.92 -17.74 18.22
C ILE A 17 -4.37 -16.32 18.38
N LEU A 18 -3.16 -16.04 17.88
CA LEU A 18 -2.57 -14.71 17.95
C LEU A 18 -3.42 -13.65 17.24
N VAL A 19 -3.95 -13.96 16.05
CA VAL A 19 -4.86 -13.07 15.33
C VAL A 19 -6.12 -12.81 16.14
N VAL A 20 -6.74 -13.86 16.70
CA VAL A 20 -7.93 -13.70 17.56
C VAL A 20 -7.63 -12.81 18.75
N LEU A 21 -6.52 -13.03 19.46
CA LEU A 21 -6.11 -12.21 20.61
C LEU A 21 -5.94 -10.74 20.23
N VAL A 22 -5.26 -10.45 19.11
CA VAL A 22 -5.12 -9.09 18.59
C VAL A 22 -6.47 -8.49 18.24
N GLY A 23 -7.35 -9.24 17.60
CA GLY A 23 -8.69 -8.78 17.24
C GLY A 23 -9.55 -8.48 18.47
N VAL A 24 -9.54 -9.35 19.48
CA VAL A 24 -10.28 -9.19 20.73
C VAL A 24 -9.78 -7.95 21.49
N LEU A 25 -8.47 -7.78 21.63
CA LEU A 25 -7.90 -6.60 22.29
C LEU A 25 -8.18 -5.31 21.52
N LEU A 26 -8.10 -5.35 20.19
CA LEU A 26 -8.37 -4.18 19.35
C LEU A 26 -9.85 -3.80 19.42
N TYR A 27 -10.76 -4.76 19.30
CA TYR A 27 -12.19 -4.47 19.37
C TYR A 27 -12.61 -4.05 20.78
N GLY A 28 -12.21 -4.80 21.82
CA GLY A 28 -12.52 -4.46 23.21
C GLY A 28 -11.94 -3.10 23.62
N GLY A 29 -10.70 -2.80 23.23
CA GLY A 29 -10.06 -1.52 23.54
C GLY A 29 -10.71 -0.34 22.80
N THR A 30 -11.06 -0.51 21.53
CA THR A 30 -11.78 0.55 20.78
C THR A 30 -13.22 0.72 21.24
N ALA A 31 -13.92 -0.36 21.59
CA ALA A 31 -15.25 -0.31 22.19
C ALA A 31 -15.21 0.44 23.53
N TRP A 32 -14.31 0.06 24.43
CA TRP A 32 -14.08 0.74 25.70
C TRP A 32 -13.80 2.23 25.49
N LEU A 33 -12.87 2.58 24.60
CA LEU A 33 -12.56 3.97 24.29
C LEU A 33 -13.81 4.75 23.82
N THR A 34 -14.59 4.19 22.89
CA THR A 34 -15.77 4.88 22.37
C THR A 34 -16.89 5.02 23.41
N ASN A 35 -17.04 4.03 24.29
CA ASN A 35 -18.03 4.03 25.36
C ASN A 35 -17.64 5.03 26.48
N SER A 36 -16.35 5.08 26.86
CA SER A 36 -15.85 5.90 27.97
C SER A 36 -15.73 7.39 27.63
N PHE A 37 -15.43 7.74 26.37
CA PHE A 37 -15.25 9.13 25.96
C PHE A 37 -16.51 9.77 25.38
N ALA A 38 -17.66 9.07 25.46
CA ALA A 38 -18.96 9.55 25.00
C ALA A 38 -18.88 10.35 23.68
N LEU A 39 -18.28 9.77 22.64
CA LEU A 39 -18.36 10.30 21.25
C LEU A 39 -19.78 10.11 20.65
N ALA A 40 -20.78 9.98 21.53
CA ALA A 40 -22.16 9.66 21.25
C ALA A 40 -22.97 10.95 21.25
N GLY A 41 -23.52 11.35 20.10
CA GLY A 41 -24.34 12.56 20.04
C GLY A 41 -24.37 13.34 18.74
N ALA A 42 -23.61 12.98 17.71
CA ALA A 42 -23.40 13.86 16.56
C ALA A 42 -24.65 14.03 15.65
N LEU A 43 -25.55 13.03 15.61
CA LEU A 43 -26.73 13.09 14.77
C LEU A 43 -27.91 12.37 15.44
N ARG A 44 -28.98 13.12 15.75
CA ARG A 44 -30.24 12.56 16.24
C ARG A 44 -31.17 12.31 15.05
N VAL A 45 -31.69 11.09 14.95
CA VAL A 45 -32.63 10.68 13.91
C VAL A 45 -33.95 10.34 14.56
N GLN A 46 -35.02 11.05 14.19
CA GLN A 46 -36.37 10.74 14.64
C GLN A 46 -36.87 9.50 13.89
N LEU A 47 -37.13 8.40 14.60
CA LEU A 47 -37.60 7.14 14.03
C LEU A 47 -39.12 6.98 14.14
N ALA A 48 -39.71 7.52 15.21
CA ALA A 48 -41.15 7.56 15.46
C ALA A 48 -41.49 8.85 16.22
N PRO A 49 -42.76 9.29 16.35
CA PRO A 49 -43.11 10.56 17.02
C PRO A 49 -42.52 10.75 18.43
N ASP A 50 -42.29 9.65 19.13
CA ASP A 50 -41.80 9.54 20.51
C ASP A 50 -40.43 8.85 20.62
N VAL A 51 -39.83 8.39 19.52
CA VAL A 51 -38.55 7.65 19.52
C VAL A 51 -37.52 8.32 18.62
N ALA A 52 -36.41 8.74 19.22
CA ALA A 52 -35.26 9.27 18.52
C ALA A 52 -34.02 8.41 18.79
N ALA A 53 -33.30 8.04 17.74
CA ALA A 53 -32.01 7.37 17.83
C ALA A 53 -30.87 8.38 17.78
N THR A 54 -29.88 8.21 18.64
CA THR A 54 -28.64 9.00 18.59
C THR A 54 -27.56 8.19 17.89
N ILE A 55 -27.11 8.67 16.73
CA ILE A 55 -26.02 8.05 16.00
C ILE A 55 -24.70 8.40 16.70
N SER A 56 -24.03 7.36 17.18
CA SER A 56 -22.75 7.45 17.87
C SER A 56 -21.60 7.00 16.96
N ILE A 57 -20.46 7.66 17.05
CA ILE A 57 -19.27 7.26 16.28
C ILE A 57 -18.59 6.11 17.02
N ARG A 58 -18.61 4.91 16.42
CA ARG A 58 -18.09 3.66 16.99
C ARG A 58 -17.20 2.95 15.97
N PRO A 59 -15.99 3.47 15.70
CA PRO A 59 -15.10 2.89 14.70
C PRO A 59 -14.71 1.43 14.98
N GLY A 60 -14.74 1.01 16.26
CA GLY A 60 -14.45 -0.36 16.68
C GLY A 60 -15.34 -1.43 16.02
N VAL A 61 -16.57 -1.07 15.60
CA VAL A 61 -17.51 -1.98 14.92
C VAL A 61 -16.92 -2.61 13.65
N ALA A 62 -16.03 -1.88 12.96
CA ALA A 62 -15.39 -2.39 11.76
C ALA A 62 -14.42 -3.55 12.05
N VAL A 63 -13.90 -3.67 13.28
CA VAL A 63 -12.88 -4.66 13.66
C VAL A 63 -13.38 -6.10 13.44
N PRO A 64 -14.49 -6.58 14.05
CA PRO A 64 -14.96 -7.95 13.82
C PRO A 64 -15.35 -8.22 12.36
N ILE A 65 -15.90 -7.23 11.65
CA ILE A 65 -16.23 -7.34 10.22
C ILE A 65 -14.96 -7.57 9.40
N LEU A 66 -13.95 -6.73 9.58
CA LEU A 66 -12.66 -6.82 8.88
C LEU A 66 -11.91 -8.09 9.24
N PHE A 67 -11.90 -8.49 10.52
CA PHE A 67 -11.27 -9.74 10.95
C PHE A 67 -11.98 -10.97 10.37
N GLY A 68 -13.31 -10.91 10.25
CA GLY A 68 -14.09 -11.87 9.48
C GLY A 68 -13.62 -11.94 8.03
N LEU A 69 -13.61 -10.79 7.34
CA LEU A 69 -13.24 -10.68 5.92
C LEU A 69 -11.78 -11.11 5.62
N PHE A 70 -10.84 -10.86 6.54
CA PHE A 70 -9.42 -11.17 6.36
C PHE A 70 -9.04 -12.58 6.79
N PHE A 71 -9.58 -13.05 7.92
CA PHE A 71 -9.11 -14.26 8.58
C PHE A 71 -10.17 -15.36 8.67
N GLY A 72 -11.40 -15.07 8.24
CA GLY A 72 -12.50 -16.02 8.11
C GLY A 72 -13.54 -15.94 9.22
N PRO A 73 -14.63 -16.71 9.09
CA PRO A 73 -15.84 -16.56 9.90
C PRO A 73 -15.62 -16.83 11.39
N ARG A 74 -14.78 -17.82 11.73
CA ARG A 74 -14.48 -18.16 13.13
C ARG A 74 -13.73 -17.04 13.83
N VAL A 75 -12.77 -16.42 13.14
CA VAL A 75 -12.00 -15.30 13.70
C VAL A 75 -12.92 -14.10 13.87
N GLY A 76 -13.71 -13.75 12.85
CA GLY A 76 -14.70 -12.67 12.95
C GLY A 76 -15.69 -12.87 14.09
N PHE A 77 -16.20 -14.10 14.27
CA PHE A 77 -17.11 -14.44 15.37
C PHE A 77 -16.48 -14.25 16.75
N VAL A 78 -15.31 -14.85 16.98
CA VAL A 78 -14.65 -14.78 18.29
C VAL A 78 -14.18 -13.35 18.58
N THR A 79 -13.62 -12.66 17.58
CA THR A 79 -13.25 -11.24 17.69
C THR A 79 -14.47 -10.40 18.07
N GLY A 80 -15.63 -10.60 17.42
CA GLY A 80 -16.86 -9.86 17.73
C GLY A 80 -17.41 -10.18 19.12
N ALA A 81 -17.63 -11.45 19.43
CA ALA A 81 -18.26 -11.85 20.69
C ALA A 81 -17.38 -11.58 21.91
N VAL A 82 -16.13 -12.06 21.87
CA VAL A 82 -15.22 -11.91 23.03
C VAL A 82 -14.67 -10.49 23.12
N GLY A 83 -14.43 -9.84 21.97
CA GLY A 83 -13.99 -8.44 21.94
C GLY A 83 -15.05 -7.49 22.51
N ASN A 84 -16.33 -7.66 22.14
CA ASN A 84 -17.38 -6.83 22.72
C ASN A 84 -17.57 -7.13 24.22
N LEU A 85 -17.54 -8.40 24.64
CA LEU A 85 -17.60 -8.78 26.05
C LEU A 85 -16.49 -8.11 26.88
N LEU A 86 -15.26 -8.10 26.35
CA LEU A 86 -14.13 -7.43 27.00
C LEU A 86 -14.34 -5.91 27.08
N GLY A 87 -14.85 -5.30 26.00
CA GLY A 87 -15.21 -3.89 25.97
C GLY A 87 -16.27 -3.53 27.00
N ASP A 88 -17.37 -4.29 27.05
CA ASP A 88 -18.46 -4.10 28.01
C ASP A 88 -17.99 -4.28 29.45
N TYR A 89 -17.11 -5.26 29.70
CA TYR A 89 -16.48 -5.46 31.01
C TYR A 89 -15.65 -4.25 31.43
N TRP A 90 -14.75 -3.76 30.57
CA TRP A 90 -13.93 -2.58 30.87
C TRP A 90 -14.75 -1.29 30.97
N SER A 91 -15.87 -1.19 30.25
CA SER A 91 -16.80 -0.08 30.35
C SER A 91 -17.70 -0.14 31.58
N GLY A 92 -17.70 -1.25 32.33
CA GLY A 92 -18.58 -1.46 33.49
C GLY A 92 -20.05 -1.69 33.13
N TYR A 93 -20.34 -2.11 31.89
CA TYR A 93 -21.70 -2.39 31.42
C TYR A 93 -22.21 -3.77 31.84
N LEU A 94 -21.32 -4.70 32.17
CA LEU A 94 -21.71 -6.01 32.66
C LEU A 94 -22.09 -5.93 34.13
N VAL A 95 -23.32 -6.31 34.46
CA VAL A 95 -23.85 -6.32 35.83
C VAL A 95 -24.20 -7.74 36.19
N TYR A 96 -23.46 -8.33 37.12
CA TYR A 96 -23.72 -9.68 37.62
C TYR A 96 -23.84 -9.71 39.15
N PRO A 97 -24.86 -10.38 39.72
CA PRO A 97 -26.01 -10.97 39.02
C PRO A 97 -26.89 -9.88 38.35
N PRO A 98 -27.74 -10.22 37.37
CA PRO A 98 -28.70 -9.27 36.83
C PRO A 98 -29.64 -8.78 37.93
N VAL A 99 -30.22 -7.59 37.75
CA VAL A 99 -31.10 -6.96 38.73
C VAL A 99 -32.50 -6.79 38.12
N PRO A 100 -33.53 -7.47 38.64
CA PRO A 100 -33.50 -8.47 39.72
C PRO A 100 -32.89 -9.82 39.25
N PRO A 101 -32.32 -10.63 40.15
CA PRO A 101 -31.90 -11.98 39.82
C PRO A 101 -33.10 -12.84 39.41
N THR A 102 -32.94 -13.64 38.36
CA THR A 102 -34.02 -14.49 37.83
C THR A 102 -34.23 -15.76 38.64
N GLY A 103 -33.26 -16.11 39.50
CA GLY A 103 -33.25 -17.35 40.27
C GLY A 103 -32.80 -18.57 39.47
N ASN A 104 -32.45 -18.41 38.20
CA ASN A 104 -31.86 -19.45 37.35
C ASN A 104 -30.43 -19.05 36.96
N LEU A 105 -29.44 -19.82 37.41
CA LEU A 105 -28.02 -19.52 37.16
C LEU A 105 -27.69 -19.34 35.67
N LEU A 106 -28.26 -20.15 34.78
CA LEU A 106 -27.99 -20.05 33.35
C LEU A 106 -28.59 -18.77 32.77
N LEU A 107 -29.80 -18.42 33.18
CA LEU A 107 -30.46 -17.19 32.73
C LEU A 107 -29.76 -15.96 33.31
N ASP A 108 -29.33 -16.02 34.57
CA ASP A 108 -28.56 -14.96 35.24
C ASP A 108 -27.20 -14.72 34.56
N LEU A 109 -26.53 -15.78 34.10
CA LEU A 109 -25.31 -15.66 33.31
C LEU A 109 -25.57 -15.05 31.93
N ILE A 110 -26.65 -15.47 31.26
CA ILE A 110 -27.02 -14.94 29.94
C ILE A 110 -27.32 -13.45 30.01
N GLN A 111 -28.17 -13.04 30.95
CA GLN A 111 -28.55 -11.63 31.14
C GLN A 111 -27.39 -10.81 31.71
N GLY A 112 -26.73 -11.28 32.77
CA GLY A 112 -25.68 -10.50 33.43
C GLY A 112 -24.41 -10.28 32.59
N LEU A 113 -24.10 -11.19 31.68
CA LEU A 113 -23.00 -11.04 30.72
C LEU A 113 -23.45 -10.57 29.33
N LEU A 114 -24.76 -10.29 29.16
CA LEU A 114 -25.38 -9.87 27.90
C LEU A 114 -25.03 -10.81 26.73
N LEU A 115 -25.07 -12.12 26.95
CA LEU A 115 -24.51 -13.10 26.02
C LEU A 115 -25.16 -13.07 24.63
N ASN A 116 -26.44 -12.73 24.55
CA ASN A 116 -27.12 -12.56 23.28
C ASN A 116 -26.56 -11.39 22.46
N TRP A 117 -26.23 -10.27 23.12
CA TRP A 117 -25.51 -9.15 22.49
C TRP A 117 -24.09 -9.54 22.07
N GLN A 118 -23.39 -10.34 22.88
CA GLN A 118 -22.07 -10.85 22.49
C GLN A 118 -22.15 -11.75 21.26
N VAL A 119 -23.12 -12.67 21.21
CA VAL A 119 -23.36 -13.51 20.04
C VAL A 119 -23.76 -12.67 18.83
N GLY A 120 -24.60 -11.64 19.00
CA GLY A 120 -24.95 -10.69 17.94
C GLY A 120 -23.73 -10.01 17.31
N ASN A 121 -22.81 -9.50 18.13
CA ASN A 121 -21.54 -8.94 17.67
C ASN A 121 -20.64 -10.00 17.00
N GLY A 122 -20.68 -11.25 17.48
CA GLY A 122 -20.02 -12.36 16.81
C GLY A 122 -20.60 -12.63 15.41
N LEU A 123 -21.92 -12.68 15.26
CA LEU A 123 -22.60 -12.90 13.97
C LEU A 123 -22.25 -11.79 12.95
N MET A 124 -22.12 -10.56 13.43
CA MET A 124 -21.68 -9.41 12.64
C MET A 124 -20.29 -9.61 12.01
N GLY A 125 -19.36 -10.30 12.69
CA GLY A 125 -18.06 -10.68 12.11
C GLY A 125 -18.10 -12.01 11.33
N LEU A 126 -18.94 -12.96 11.73
CA LEU A 126 -19.06 -14.28 11.13
C LEU A 126 -19.56 -14.22 9.69
N ILE A 127 -20.65 -13.49 9.45
CA ILE A 127 -21.36 -13.47 8.16
C ILE A 127 -20.47 -12.91 7.04
N PRO A 128 -19.81 -11.74 7.21
CA PRO A 128 -18.83 -11.26 6.23
C PRO A 128 -17.67 -12.24 6.05
N GLY A 129 -17.19 -12.86 7.13
CA GLY A 129 -16.10 -13.83 7.05
C GLY A 129 -16.46 -15.11 6.28
N TRP A 130 -17.71 -15.55 6.36
CA TRP A 130 -18.20 -16.67 5.55
C TRP A 130 -18.26 -16.30 4.06
N ALA A 131 -18.69 -15.09 3.74
CA ALA A 131 -18.66 -14.59 2.36
C ALA A 131 -17.23 -14.49 1.81
N ALA A 132 -16.28 -14.08 2.64
CA ALA A 132 -14.86 -13.97 2.30
C ALA A 132 -14.19 -15.31 1.96
N GLN A 133 -14.75 -16.45 2.41
CA GLN A 133 -14.25 -17.77 1.99
C GLN A 133 -14.49 -18.04 0.50
N ARG A 134 -15.52 -17.41 -0.09
CA ARG A 134 -15.82 -17.52 -1.53
C ARG A 134 -15.11 -16.47 -2.37
N HIS A 135 -14.89 -15.28 -1.82
CA HIS A 135 -14.27 -14.16 -2.52
C HIS A 135 -13.25 -13.46 -1.61
N ARG A 136 -11.96 -13.64 -1.91
CA ARG A 136 -10.85 -13.09 -1.11
C ARG A 136 -10.20 -11.83 -1.68
N ARG A 137 -10.70 -11.34 -2.82
CA ARG A 137 -10.15 -10.16 -3.49
C ARG A 137 -11.12 -9.01 -3.32
N TYR A 138 -10.60 -7.86 -2.91
CA TYR A 138 -11.36 -6.63 -2.69
C TYR A 138 -10.85 -5.47 -3.55
N PHE A 139 -10.30 -5.79 -4.74
CA PHE A 139 -9.60 -4.81 -5.57
C PHE A 139 -10.56 -3.88 -6.31
N THR A 140 -11.66 -4.44 -6.84
CA THR A 140 -12.64 -3.74 -7.67
C THR A 140 -13.77 -3.13 -6.85
N LEU A 141 -14.42 -2.08 -7.39
CA LEU A 141 -15.59 -1.46 -6.75
C LEU A 141 -16.70 -2.49 -6.48
N ARG A 142 -16.93 -3.42 -7.42
CA ARG A 142 -17.93 -4.49 -7.27
C ARG A 142 -17.63 -5.39 -6.08
N GLU A 143 -16.37 -5.76 -5.87
CA GLU A 143 -15.95 -6.58 -4.73
C GLU A 143 -16.07 -5.83 -3.41
N GLN A 144 -15.73 -4.53 -3.39
CA GLN A 144 -15.93 -3.68 -2.21
C GLN A 144 -17.40 -3.54 -1.84
N LEU A 145 -18.28 -3.27 -2.82
CA LEU A 145 -19.72 -3.17 -2.60
C LEU A 145 -20.32 -4.50 -2.13
N ARG A 146 -19.85 -5.64 -2.65
CA ARG A 146 -20.24 -6.97 -2.17
C ARG A 146 -19.82 -7.18 -0.71
N ALA A 147 -18.57 -6.88 -0.38
CA ALA A 147 -18.07 -6.99 0.99
C ALA A 147 -18.88 -6.12 1.95
N LEU A 148 -19.21 -4.89 1.53
CA LEU A 148 -20.07 -3.98 2.29
C LEU A 148 -21.50 -4.50 2.41
N GLY A 149 -22.07 -5.11 1.37
CA GLY A 149 -23.38 -5.76 1.43
C GLY A 149 -23.42 -6.91 2.43
N PHE A 150 -22.38 -7.74 2.48
CA PHE A 150 -22.25 -8.79 3.50
C PHE A 150 -22.00 -8.22 4.91
N ALA A 151 -21.26 -7.12 5.03
CA ALA A 151 -21.11 -6.38 6.29
C ALA A 151 -22.48 -5.89 6.78
N ALA A 152 -23.27 -5.27 5.90
CA ALA A 152 -24.62 -4.82 6.22
C ALA A 152 -25.53 -5.97 6.64
N LEU A 153 -25.50 -7.10 5.92
CA LEU A 153 -26.23 -8.30 6.31
C LEU A 153 -25.78 -8.83 7.67
N GLY A 154 -24.47 -8.89 7.92
CA GLY A 154 -23.91 -9.32 9.19
C GLY A 154 -24.39 -8.44 10.35
N ILE A 155 -24.35 -7.13 10.17
CA ILE A 155 -24.87 -6.15 11.14
C ILE A 155 -26.35 -6.38 11.39
N SER A 156 -27.18 -6.45 10.35
CA SER A 156 -28.62 -6.64 10.50
C SER A 156 -28.96 -7.96 11.18
N VAL A 157 -28.31 -9.07 10.82
CA VAL A 157 -28.57 -10.37 11.47
C VAL A 157 -28.07 -10.38 12.91
N GLY A 158 -26.87 -9.85 13.17
CA GLY A 158 -26.29 -9.83 14.51
C GLY A 158 -27.09 -8.97 15.48
N MET A 159 -27.42 -7.74 15.09
CA MET A 159 -28.23 -6.83 15.91
C MET A 159 -29.67 -7.34 16.03
N GLY A 160 -30.22 -7.97 14.98
CA GLY A 160 -31.54 -8.60 15.04
C GLY A 160 -31.58 -9.73 16.05
N PHE A 161 -30.57 -10.60 16.03
CA PHE A 161 -30.43 -11.66 17.03
C PHE A 161 -30.38 -11.07 18.44
N ALA A 162 -29.52 -10.08 18.69
CA ALA A 162 -29.41 -9.45 20.00
C ALA A 162 -30.73 -8.80 20.46
N SER A 163 -31.26 -7.86 19.68
CA SER A 163 -32.42 -7.05 20.09
C SER A 163 -33.72 -7.84 20.17
N PHE A 164 -33.96 -8.80 19.28
CA PHE A 164 -35.19 -9.59 19.37
C PHE A 164 -35.11 -10.67 20.45
N THR A 165 -33.92 -11.19 20.76
CA THR A 165 -33.80 -12.16 21.88
C THR A 165 -34.12 -11.53 23.24
N ASP A 166 -33.91 -10.22 23.41
CA ASP A 166 -34.31 -9.48 24.61
C ASP A 166 -35.83 -9.48 24.84
N MET A 167 -36.64 -9.78 23.81
CA MET A 167 -38.09 -9.95 24.00
C MET A 167 -38.42 -11.15 24.91
N TRP A 168 -37.59 -12.20 24.89
CA TRP A 168 -37.76 -13.37 25.74
C TRP A 168 -36.88 -13.31 26.99
N LEU A 169 -35.69 -12.69 26.89
CA LEU A 169 -34.76 -12.61 28.02
C LEU A 169 -35.17 -11.53 29.00
N ASP A 170 -35.51 -10.34 28.52
CA ASP A 170 -35.80 -9.16 29.35
C ASP A 170 -37.28 -8.75 29.30
N ASN A 171 -38.14 -9.60 28.70
CA ASN A 171 -39.58 -9.37 28.51
C ASN A 171 -39.89 -8.04 27.79
N LEU A 172 -39.04 -7.62 26.85
CA LEU A 172 -39.29 -6.44 26.03
C LEU A 172 -40.46 -6.65 25.06
N ASP A 173 -41.30 -5.65 24.87
CA ASP A 173 -42.30 -5.65 23.82
C ASP A 173 -41.66 -5.45 22.44
N PHE A 174 -42.35 -5.90 21.38
CA PHE A 174 -41.82 -5.84 20.01
C PHE A 174 -41.46 -4.41 19.56
N ARG A 175 -42.23 -3.40 19.99
CA ARG A 175 -41.99 -2.01 19.59
C ARG A 175 -40.70 -1.50 20.20
N THR A 176 -40.47 -1.81 21.48
CA THR A 176 -39.22 -1.47 22.17
C THR A 176 -38.02 -2.22 21.58
N ALA A 177 -38.15 -3.53 21.32
CA ALA A 177 -37.09 -4.30 20.66
C ALA A 177 -36.73 -3.75 19.27
N LEU A 178 -37.73 -3.37 18.47
CA LEU A 178 -37.53 -2.86 17.11
C LEU A 178 -36.98 -1.43 17.08
N PHE A 179 -37.65 -0.48 17.73
CA PHE A 179 -37.34 0.95 17.63
C PHE A 179 -36.38 1.44 18.70
N GLY A 180 -36.34 0.79 19.87
CA GLY A 180 -35.42 1.12 20.96
C GLY A 180 -34.04 0.50 20.79
N TYR A 181 -33.96 -0.71 20.22
CA TYR A 181 -32.70 -1.45 20.12
C TYR A 181 -32.28 -1.76 18.68
N PHE A 182 -33.09 -2.51 17.92
CA PHE A 182 -32.68 -3.04 16.62
C PHE A 182 -32.32 -1.95 15.59
N ILE A 183 -33.27 -1.06 15.27
CA ILE A 183 -33.06 -0.02 14.25
C ILE A 183 -31.90 0.92 14.66
N PRO A 184 -31.86 1.46 15.89
CA PRO A 184 -30.73 2.29 16.33
C PRO A 184 -29.39 1.57 16.23
N ALA A 185 -29.30 0.32 16.70
CA ALA A 185 -28.07 -0.45 16.65
C ALA A 185 -27.62 -0.71 15.21
N VAL A 186 -28.53 -1.12 14.32
CA VAL A 186 -28.21 -1.34 12.90
C VAL A 186 -27.71 -0.06 12.25
N LEU A 187 -28.38 1.07 12.45
CA LEU A 187 -27.99 2.35 11.85
C LEU A 187 -26.58 2.79 12.30
N VAL A 188 -26.32 2.76 13.61
CA VAL A 188 -25.01 3.13 14.16
C VAL A 188 -23.91 2.25 13.57
N ASN A 189 -24.11 0.94 13.55
CA ASN A 189 -23.11 0.01 13.05
C ASN A 189 -22.90 0.16 11.53
N LEU A 190 -23.96 0.37 10.74
CA LEU A 190 -23.89 0.56 9.29
C LEU A 190 -23.11 1.82 8.92
N VAL A 191 -23.39 2.96 9.57
CA VAL A 191 -22.69 4.22 9.28
C VAL A 191 -21.18 4.03 9.49
N ASN A 192 -20.77 3.41 10.60
CA ASN A 192 -19.37 3.16 10.88
C ASN A 192 -18.75 2.16 9.88
N ALA A 193 -19.48 1.11 9.50
CA ALA A 193 -19.00 0.11 8.54
C ALA A 193 -18.82 0.68 7.12
N VAL A 194 -19.77 1.48 6.63
CA VAL A 194 -19.73 2.12 5.30
C VAL A 194 -18.52 3.04 5.16
N ILE A 195 -18.13 3.71 6.24
CA ILE A 195 -16.98 4.62 6.24
C ILE A 195 -15.67 3.81 6.28
N ILE A 196 -15.55 2.88 7.24
CA ILE A 196 -14.23 2.29 7.58
C ILE A 196 -13.89 1.09 6.71
N VAL A 197 -14.87 0.20 6.47
CA VAL A 197 -14.59 -1.09 5.80
C VAL A 197 -14.01 -0.88 4.39
N PRO A 198 -14.58 -0.04 3.50
CA PRO A 198 -14.03 0.14 2.16
C PRO A 198 -12.60 0.70 2.17
N ILE A 199 -12.31 1.64 3.07
CA ILE A 199 -10.98 2.25 3.19
C ILE A 199 -9.94 1.20 3.58
N VAL A 200 -10.24 0.38 4.59
CA VAL A 200 -9.29 -0.64 5.06
C VAL A 200 -9.12 -1.75 4.03
N LEU A 201 -10.21 -2.20 3.38
CA LEU A 201 -10.13 -3.20 2.30
C LEU A 201 -9.32 -2.68 1.10
N PHE A 202 -9.52 -1.44 0.69
CA PHE A 202 -8.78 -0.81 -0.40
C PHE A 202 -7.27 -0.82 -0.14
N ASN A 203 -6.87 -0.47 1.09
CA ASN A 203 -5.48 -0.44 1.52
C ASN A 203 -4.89 -1.84 1.68
N TYR A 204 -5.64 -2.79 2.24
CA TYR A 204 -5.19 -4.15 2.48
C TYR A 204 -4.74 -4.87 1.19
N GLU A 205 -5.47 -4.68 0.09
CA GLU A 205 -5.16 -5.31 -1.20
C GLU A 205 -3.99 -4.67 -1.94
N ARG A 206 -3.66 -3.41 -1.61
CA ARG A 206 -2.64 -2.61 -2.33
C ARG A 206 -1.33 -2.52 -1.58
N LEU A 207 -1.31 -2.86 -0.30
CA LEU A 207 -0.14 -2.83 0.55
C LEU A 207 0.34 -4.27 0.80
N ASP A 208 1.46 -4.65 0.19
CA ASP A 208 2.13 -5.90 0.54
C ASP A 208 2.94 -5.73 1.83
N LEU A 209 2.27 -5.96 2.95
CA LEU A 209 2.87 -5.89 4.29
C LEU A 209 3.76 -7.10 4.64
N ARG A 210 3.84 -8.12 3.77
CA ARG A 210 4.54 -9.39 4.03
C ARG A 210 5.87 -9.49 3.31
N ALA A 211 6.01 -8.90 2.12
CA ALA A 211 7.20 -9.06 1.28
C ALA A 211 8.42 -8.25 1.74
N THR A 212 8.24 -7.19 2.53
CA THR A 212 9.34 -6.33 2.98
C THR A 212 9.58 -6.45 4.48
N ASN A 213 10.86 -6.57 4.87
CA ASN A 213 11.32 -6.23 6.22
C ASN A 213 11.15 -4.71 6.42
N TRP A 214 9.90 -4.26 6.48
CA TRP A 214 9.53 -2.84 6.49
C TRP A 214 10.20 -2.09 7.64
N ARG A 215 10.48 -2.77 8.76
CA ARG A 215 11.21 -2.23 9.91
C ARG A 215 12.65 -1.83 9.59
N ARG A 216 13.29 -2.51 8.62
CA ARG A 216 14.67 -2.22 8.20
C ARG A 216 14.74 -1.21 7.06
N SER A 217 13.64 -0.98 6.33
CA SER A 217 13.63 -0.02 5.23
C SER A 217 13.75 1.42 5.74
N GLY A 218 14.81 2.11 5.31
CA GLY A 218 15.03 3.53 5.59
C GLY A 218 13.96 4.42 4.97
N LEU A 219 13.53 4.09 3.74
CA LEU A 219 12.46 4.80 3.03
C LEU A 219 11.13 4.65 3.78
N MET A 220 10.74 3.42 4.10
CA MET A 220 9.47 3.17 4.78
C MET A 220 9.43 3.83 6.15
N ARG A 221 10.52 3.76 6.92
CA ARG A 221 10.63 4.47 8.20
C ARG A 221 10.44 5.98 8.04
N ARG A 222 11.08 6.59 7.04
CA ARG A 222 10.93 8.02 6.75
C ARG A 222 9.50 8.37 6.38
N LEU A 223 8.86 7.59 5.50
CA LEU A 223 7.47 7.79 5.10
C LEU A 223 6.51 7.66 6.29
N LEU A 224 6.69 6.65 7.14
CA LEU A 224 5.86 6.46 8.34
C LEU A 224 6.00 7.63 9.31
N ILE A 225 7.22 8.13 9.55
CA ILE A 225 7.44 9.30 10.41
C ILE A 225 6.75 10.53 9.80
N VAL A 226 6.92 10.77 8.49
CA VAL A 226 6.27 11.89 7.82
C VAL A 226 4.76 11.77 7.94
N ILE A 227 4.16 10.62 7.63
CA ILE A 227 2.71 10.41 7.75
C ILE A 227 2.25 10.64 9.19
N LEU A 228 2.95 10.10 10.19
CA LEU A 228 2.59 10.22 11.60
C LEU A 228 2.64 11.69 12.06
N VAL A 229 3.75 12.38 11.83
CA VAL A 229 3.92 13.80 12.18
C VAL A 229 2.90 14.67 11.42
N SER A 230 2.63 14.35 10.17
CA SER A 230 1.63 15.04 9.36
C SER A 230 0.22 14.83 9.91
N SER A 231 -0.11 13.62 10.35
CA SER A 231 -1.41 13.32 10.94
C SER A 231 -1.64 14.02 12.29
N ALA A 232 -0.57 14.41 12.99
CA ALA A 232 -0.67 15.05 14.30
C ALA A 232 -1.38 16.41 14.24
N LEU A 233 -1.18 17.21 13.19
CA LEU A 233 -1.81 18.52 13.07
C LEU A 233 -3.34 18.44 12.86
N PRO A 234 -3.86 17.68 11.87
CA PRO A 234 -5.29 17.38 11.77
C PRO A 234 -5.92 16.91 13.09
N VAL A 235 -5.25 16.00 13.78
CA VAL A 235 -5.73 15.45 15.06
C VAL A 235 -5.71 16.51 16.16
N ALA A 236 -4.69 17.35 16.22
CA ALA A 236 -4.59 18.44 17.19
C ALA A 236 -5.65 19.52 16.93
N LEU A 237 -5.84 19.93 15.67
CA LEU A 237 -6.87 20.89 15.27
C LEU A 237 -8.27 20.38 15.60
N LEU A 238 -8.55 19.11 15.28
CA LEU A 238 -9.81 18.47 15.64
C LEU A 238 -9.98 18.40 17.16
N SER A 239 -8.92 18.03 17.90
CA SER A 239 -8.94 17.97 19.37
C SER A 239 -9.23 19.35 20.00
N VAL A 240 -8.59 20.42 19.53
CA VAL A 240 -8.84 21.79 20.01
C VAL A 240 -10.26 22.24 19.66
N PHE A 241 -10.72 21.95 18.44
CA PHE A 241 -12.09 22.22 18.03
C PHE A 241 -13.10 21.52 18.95
N LEU A 242 -12.90 20.22 19.20
CA LEU A 242 -13.77 19.45 20.08
C LEU A 242 -13.71 20.02 21.50
N ALA A 243 -12.52 20.19 22.09
CA ALA A 243 -12.35 20.66 23.46
C ALA A 243 -13.07 22.00 23.72
N ASN A 244 -12.99 22.94 22.78
CA ASN A 244 -13.70 24.23 22.88
C ASN A 244 -15.23 24.09 22.80
N HIS A 245 -15.73 23.06 22.10
CA HIS A 245 -17.17 22.81 21.98
C HIS A 245 -17.77 22.09 23.20
N TRP A 246 -16.99 21.26 23.90
CA TRP A 246 -17.44 20.60 25.13
C TRP A 246 -17.60 21.57 26.31
N SER A 247 -16.98 22.76 26.27
CA SER A 247 -17.05 23.76 27.34
C SER A 247 -18.17 24.80 27.19
N GLU A 248 -18.77 24.95 26.01
CA GLU A 248 -19.79 25.97 25.74
C GLU A 248 -21.13 25.32 25.37
N VAL A 249 -22.21 25.71 26.05
CA VAL A 249 -23.58 25.41 25.59
C VAL A 249 -23.78 26.21 24.30
N VAL A 250 -23.62 25.54 23.15
CA VAL A 250 -23.74 26.20 21.85
C VAL A 250 -25.18 26.64 21.61
N HIS A 251 -25.39 27.95 21.62
CA HIS A 251 -26.68 28.57 21.28
C HIS A 251 -26.83 28.88 19.78
N ASP A 252 -25.74 28.87 18.99
CA ASP A 252 -25.76 29.22 17.55
C ASP A 252 -25.19 28.11 16.66
N ALA A 253 -26.08 27.46 15.91
CA ALA A 253 -25.72 26.42 14.93
C ALA A 253 -24.87 26.95 13.76
N THR A 254 -24.95 28.26 13.48
CA THR A 254 -24.21 28.90 12.39
C THR A 254 -22.71 28.95 12.70
N GLU A 255 -22.35 29.33 13.92
CA GLU A 255 -20.96 29.40 14.37
C GLU A 255 -20.30 28.03 14.38
N LEU A 256 -21.02 27.00 14.85
CA LEU A 256 -20.57 25.61 14.81
C LEU A 256 -20.28 25.14 13.39
N THR A 257 -21.19 25.42 12.45
CA THR A 257 -21.05 25.03 11.05
C THR A 257 -19.84 25.69 10.39
N ILE A 258 -19.60 26.98 10.68
CA ILE A 258 -18.45 27.72 10.17
C ILE A 258 -17.14 27.16 10.74
N LYS A 259 -17.04 26.97 12.07
CA LYS A 259 -15.84 26.44 12.74
C LYS A 259 -15.52 25.01 12.26
N LEU A 260 -16.53 24.15 12.10
CA LEU A 260 -16.36 22.81 11.53
C LEU A 260 -15.87 22.86 10.08
N GLY A 261 -16.53 23.66 9.24
CA GLY A 261 -16.17 23.81 7.84
C GLY A 261 -14.73 24.29 7.66
N LEU A 262 -14.30 25.26 8.47
CA LEU A 262 -12.95 25.80 8.45
C LEU A 262 -11.92 24.78 8.94
N THR A 263 -12.17 24.07 10.04
CA THR A 263 -11.28 23.01 10.54
C THR A 263 -11.10 21.88 9.53
N ILE A 264 -12.19 21.43 8.90
CA ILE A 264 -12.17 20.39 7.85
C ILE A 264 -11.38 20.90 6.64
N LEU A 265 -11.63 22.13 6.19
CA LEU A 265 -10.95 22.72 5.04
C LEU A 265 -9.44 22.83 5.28
N LEU A 266 -9.01 23.37 6.43
CA LEU A 266 -7.59 23.50 6.77
C LEU A 266 -6.92 22.12 6.86
N THR A 267 -7.60 21.16 7.49
CA THR A 267 -7.13 19.78 7.60
C THR A 267 -6.96 19.11 6.23
N LEU A 268 -7.93 19.30 5.33
CA LEU A 268 -7.91 18.75 3.99
C LEU A 268 -6.80 19.38 3.14
N LEU A 269 -6.66 20.71 3.16
CA LEU A 269 -5.59 21.43 2.44
C LEU A 269 -4.21 20.98 2.91
N PHE A 270 -4.02 20.89 4.23
CA PHE A 270 -2.79 20.38 4.80
C PHE A 270 -2.51 18.94 4.35
N THR A 271 -3.50 18.05 4.43
CA THR A 271 -3.36 16.64 4.05
C THR A 271 -3.00 16.49 2.57
N ILE A 272 -3.66 17.24 1.67
CA ILE A 272 -3.38 17.23 0.22
C ILE A 272 -1.97 17.75 -0.06
N ALA A 273 -1.58 18.88 0.54
CA ALA A 273 -0.25 19.46 0.36
C ALA A 273 0.85 18.47 0.81
N ASN A 274 0.65 17.83 1.96
CA ASN A 274 1.61 16.88 2.51
C ASN A 274 1.69 15.59 1.68
N ALA A 275 0.55 15.07 1.23
CA ALA A 275 0.50 13.95 0.29
C ALA A 275 1.26 14.27 -1.00
N GLY A 276 1.11 15.49 -1.54
CA GLY A 276 1.85 15.97 -2.70
C GLY A 276 3.37 16.01 -2.48
N LEU A 277 3.82 16.54 -1.33
CA LEU A 277 5.25 16.58 -0.96
C LEU A 277 5.84 15.16 -0.86
N VAL A 278 5.14 14.24 -0.20
CA VAL A 278 5.54 12.84 -0.08
C VAL A 278 5.61 12.17 -1.46
N ALA A 279 4.58 12.35 -2.29
CA ALA A 279 4.54 11.79 -3.64
C ALA A 279 5.69 12.32 -4.51
N GLN A 280 6.01 13.61 -4.43
CA GLN A 280 7.13 14.20 -5.17
C GLN A 280 8.49 13.69 -4.68
N ASN A 281 8.67 13.54 -3.37
CA ASN A 281 9.90 13.01 -2.78
C ASN A 281 10.21 11.58 -3.24
N LEU A 282 9.17 10.77 -3.49
CA LEU A 282 9.30 9.42 -4.02
C LEU A 282 9.45 9.38 -5.54
N SER A 283 8.62 10.15 -6.24
CA SER A 283 8.52 10.05 -7.70
C SER A 283 9.72 10.66 -8.41
N ARG A 284 10.28 11.78 -7.92
CA ARG A 284 11.37 12.48 -8.60
C ARG A 284 12.63 11.62 -8.75
N PRO A 285 13.17 10.97 -7.70
CA PRO A 285 14.35 10.11 -7.85
C PRO A 285 14.10 8.91 -8.76
N LEU A 286 12.92 8.28 -8.68
CA LEU A 286 12.57 7.14 -9.52
C LEU A 286 12.48 7.51 -11.00
N LEU A 287 11.88 8.67 -11.33
CA LEU A 287 11.84 9.17 -12.70
C LEU A 287 13.23 9.52 -13.24
N ARG A 288 14.11 10.10 -12.40
CA ARG A 288 15.50 10.36 -12.80
C ARG A 288 16.24 9.07 -13.12
N LEU A 289 16.07 8.04 -12.28
CA LEU A 289 16.69 6.74 -12.50
C LEU A 289 16.15 6.04 -13.75
N MET A 290 14.84 6.11 -13.98
CA MET A 290 14.21 5.59 -15.19
C MET A 290 14.73 6.29 -16.46
N ASN A 291 14.82 7.63 -16.42
CA ASN A 291 15.36 8.40 -17.54
C ASN A 291 16.84 8.09 -17.78
N ALA A 292 17.64 7.93 -16.72
CA ALA A 292 19.04 7.53 -16.83
C ALA A 292 19.17 6.12 -17.45
N ALA A 293 18.34 5.16 -17.02
CA ALA A 293 18.32 3.83 -17.61
C ALA A 293 17.94 3.84 -19.09
N GLN A 294 16.95 4.66 -19.47
CA GLN A 294 16.58 4.87 -20.87
C GLN A 294 17.70 5.53 -21.68
N ALA A 295 18.45 6.46 -21.08
CA ALA A 295 19.57 7.12 -21.74
C ALA A 295 20.74 6.16 -21.98
N ILE A 296 21.04 5.27 -21.03
CA ILE A 296 22.08 4.23 -21.20
C ILE A 296 21.68 3.27 -22.31
N SER A 297 20.42 2.80 -22.32
CA SER A 297 19.94 1.88 -23.37
C SER A 297 19.93 2.50 -24.77
N SER A 298 19.93 3.83 -24.86
CA SER A 298 19.95 4.57 -26.12
C SER A 298 21.34 5.11 -26.49
N GLU A 299 22.41 4.69 -25.78
CA GLU A 299 23.80 5.16 -25.96
C GLU A 299 23.98 6.69 -25.81
N ARG A 300 23.09 7.35 -25.06
CA ARG A 300 23.07 8.81 -24.88
C ARG A 300 23.53 9.27 -23.50
N PHE A 301 23.88 8.35 -22.61
CA PHE A 301 24.19 8.68 -21.22
C PHE A 301 25.64 9.12 -21.05
N SER A 302 25.85 10.23 -20.34
CA SER A 302 27.17 10.82 -20.13
C SER A 302 27.80 10.47 -18.78
N VAL A 303 29.14 10.51 -18.71
CA VAL A 303 29.91 10.31 -17.46
C VAL A 303 29.50 11.30 -16.37
N ARG A 304 29.15 12.54 -16.76
CA ARG A 304 28.68 13.57 -15.83
C ARG A 304 27.35 13.18 -15.19
N GLU A 305 26.39 12.70 -15.97
CA GLU A 305 25.09 12.25 -15.45
C GLU A 305 25.23 11.02 -14.55
N ALA A 306 26.18 10.12 -14.85
CA ALA A 306 26.53 9.01 -13.98
C ALA A 306 27.09 9.49 -12.63
N ALA A 307 27.98 10.49 -12.65
CA ALA A 307 28.52 11.09 -11.43
C ALA A 307 27.44 11.80 -10.60
N GLU A 308 26.49 12.49 -11.25
CA GLU A 308 25.37 13.14 -10.57
C GLU A 308 24.48 12.15 -9.79
N LEU A 309 24.28 10.93 -10.31
CA LEU A 309 23.55 9.87 -9.61
C LEU A 309 24.31 9.32 -8.40
N LYS A 310 25.63 9.23 -8.49
CA LYS A 310 26.53 8.74 -7.42
C LYS A 310 26.59 9.69 -6.22
N VAL A 311 26.41 10.99 -6.46
CA VAL A 311 26.49 12.03 -5.42
C VAL A 311 25.13 12.29 -4.75
N ILE A 312 24.07 11.60 -5.16
CA ILE A 312 22.75 11.72 -4.53
C ILE A 312 22.86 11.40 -3.03
N GLN A 313 22.63 12.42 -2.21
CA GLN A 313 22.65 12.30 -0.77
C GLN A 313 21.37 11.65 -0.27
N GLY A 314 21.53 10.61 0.53
CA GLY A 314 20.46 10.00 1.31
C GLY A 314 20.86 8.63 1.84
N LYS A 315 20.18 8.22 2.91
CA LYS A 315 20.44 6.97 3.64
C LYS A 315 19.33 5.94 3.42
N ASP A 316 18.44 6.19 2.46
CA ASP A 316 17.34 5.29 2.12
C ASP A 316 17.68 4.42 0.90
N GLU A 317 16.85 3.40 0.67
CA GLU A 317 17.05 2.43 -0.41
C GLU A 317 17.06 3.10 -1.79
N VAL A 318 16.34 4.21 -1.96
CA VAL A 318 16.25 4.93 -3.23
C VAL A 318 17.57 5.63 -3.52
N SER A 319 18.14 6.35 -2.54
CA SER A 319 19.47 6.93 -2.69
C SER A 319 20.55 5.87 -2.93
N ARG A 320 20.49 4.75 -2.21
CA ARG A 320 21.44 3.64 -2.41
C ARG A 320 21.33 3.04 -3.82
N LEU A 321 20.11 2.88 -4.33
CA LEU A 321 19.86 2.39 -5.69
C LEU A 321 20.42 3.36 -6.74
N CYS A 322 20.19 4.68 -6.57
CA CYS A 322 20.77 5.68 -7.45
C CYS A 322 22.31 5.64 -7.46
N GLN A 323 22.94 5.48 -6.30
CA GLN A 323 24.40 5.42 -6.18
C GLN A 323 24.97 4.20 -6.92
N ILE A 324 24.42 3.00 -6.66
CA ILE A 324 24.84 1.77 -7.33
C ILE A 324 24.59 1.88 -8.83
N PHE A 325 23.47 2.47 -9.25
CA PHE A 325 23.17 2.68 -10.66
C PHE A 325 24.17 3.62 -11.33
N GLY A 326 24.54 4.72 -10.67
CA GLY A 326 25.58 5.64 -11.14
C GLY A 326 26.94 4.94 -11.29
N GLU A 327 27.33 4.11 -10.32
CA GLU A 327 28.55 3.30 -10.39
C GLU A 327 28.55 2.31 -11.57
N MET A 328 27.43 1.59 -11.77
CA MET A 328 27.30 0.68 -12.91
C MET A 328 27.31 1.42 -14.24
N ALA A 329 26.63 2.57 -14.32
CA ALA A 329 26.59 3.38 -15.54
C ALA A 329 27.98 3.90 -15.93
N GLU A 330 28.75 4.39 -14.95
CA GLU A 330 30.13 4.83 -15.14
C GLU A 330 31.01 3.68 -15.66
N GLN A 331 30.88 2.48 -15.08
CA GLN A 331 31.61 1.29 -15.54
C GLN A 331 31.23 0.85 -16.96
N VAL A 332 29.94 0.92 -17.33
CA VAL A 332 29.48 0.58 -18.68
C VAL A 332 30.06 1.54 -19.71
N ILE A 333 30.00 2.85 -19.45
CA ILE A 333 30.56 3.87 -20.34
C ILE A 333 32.07 3.65 -20.54
N LEU A 334 32.82 3.49 -19.45
CA LEU A 334 34.27 3.26 -19.52
C LEU A 334 34.62 1.96 -20.25
N ARG A 335 33.80 0.91 -20.07
CA ARG A 335 33.98 -0.37 -20.76
C ARG A 335 33.72 -0.23 -22.26
N GLU A 336 32.66 0.47 -22.66
CA GLU A 336 32.34 0.70 -24.07
C GLU A 336 33.39 1.56 -24.77
N GLU A 337 33.89 2.61 -24.11
CA GLU A 337 34.99 3.43 -24.66
C GLU A 337 36.26 2.61 -24.88
N ASN A 338 36.64 1.77 -23.92
CA ASN A 338 37.81 0.90 -24.05
C ASN A 338 37.61 -0.14 -25.17
N LEU A 339 36.44 -0.75 -25.26
CA LEU A 339 36.11 -1.68 -26.35
C LEU A 339 36.15 -0.99 -27.70
N ARG A 340 35.64 0.24 -27.81
CA ARG A 340 35.67 1.01 -29.05
C ARG A 340 37.10 1.34 -29.49
N ARG A 341 37.98 1.72 -28.55
CA ARG A 341 39.41 1.92 -28.84
C ARG A 341 40.09 0.63 -29.31
N GLN A 342 39.83 -0.50 -28.64
CA GLN A 342 40.39 -1.79 -29.06
C GLN A 342 39.91 -2.19 -30.46
N VAL A 343 38.63 -1.99 -30.78
CA VAL A 343 38.09 -2.29 -32.11
C VAL A 343 38.70 -1.36 -33.17
N GLU A 344 38.92 -0.09 -32.85
CA GLU A 344 39.57 0.86 -33.77
C GLU A 344 41.05 0.53 -34.00
N GLU A 345 41.79 0.19 -32.96
CA GLU A 345 43.18 -0.28 -33.04
C GLU A 345 43.30 -1.56 -33.87
N LEU A 346 42.45 -2.55 -33.60
CA LEU A 346 42.38 -3.79 -34.38
C LEU A 346 42.03 -3.52 -35.85
N ARG A 347 41.15 -2.55 -36.13
CA ARG A 347 40.80 -2.16 -37.50
C ARG A 347 41.99 -1.55 -38.24
N ILE A 348 42.75 -0.68 -37.57
CA ILE A 348 43.96 -0.07 -38.15
C ILE A 348 45.01 -1.15 -38.45
N GLU A 349 45.24 -2.09 -37.52
CA GLU A 349 46.19 -3.19 -37.70
C GLU A 349 45.81 -4.08 -38.89
N VAL A 350 44.53 -4.45 -39.01
CA VAL A 350 44.03 -5.24 -40.14
C VAL A 350 44.21 -4.50 -41.46
N ASP A 351 43.91 -3.20 -41.51
CA ASP A 351 44.07 -2.40 -42.73
C ASP A 351 45.56 -2.24 -43.14
N GLN A 352 46.47 -2.09 -42.18
CA GLN A 352 47.91 -2.09 -42.46
C GLN A 352 48.39 -3.43 -43.00
N THR A 353 47.92 -4.53 -42.40
CA THR A 353 48.27 -5.89 -42.84
C THR A 353 47.77 -6.16 -44.26
N LYS A 354 46.54 -5.71 -44.58
CA LYS A 354 45.99 -5.79 -45.94
C LYS A 354 46.78 -4.94 -46.94
N LYS A 355 47.12 -3.69 -46.59
CA LYS A 355 47.97 -2.82 -47.43
C LYS A 355 49.34 -3.43 -47.68
N ALA A 356 50.00 -3.96 -46.65
CA ALA A 356 51.29 -4.62 -46.80
C ALA A 356 51.20 -5.83 -47.74
N ARG A 357 50.14 -6.63 -47.63
CA ARG A 357 49.89 -7.77 -48.53
C ARG A 357 49.64 -7.33 -49.97
N GLN A 358 48.84 -6.28 -50.19
CA GLN A 358 48.62 -5.70 -51.52
C GLN A 358 49.90 -5.12 -52.13
N VAL A 359 50.73 -4.44 -51.34
CA VAL A 359 52.02 -3.92 -51.81
C VAL A 359 52.94 -5.08 -52.19
N ALA A 360 53.02 -6.12 -51.37
CA ALA A 360 53.79 -7.32 -51.68
C ALA A 360 53.34 -7.96 -53.01
N GLU A 361 52.02 -8.13 -53.20
CA GLU A 361 51.44 -8.65 -54.43
C GLU A 361 51.79 -7.79 -55.65
N ILE A 362 51.72 -6.46 -55.54
CA ILE A 362 52.11 -5.53 -56.61
C ILE A 362 53.62 -5.62 -56.90
N THR A 363 54.48 -5.66 -55.87
CA THR A 363 55.93 -5.79 -56.06
C THR A 363 56.35 -7.11 -56.67
N GLU A 364 55.56 -8.17 -56.46
CA GLU A 364 55.83 -9.49 -57.03
C GLU A 364 55.35 -9.64 -58.48
N THR A 365 54.54 -8.72 -58.99
CA THR A 365 54.10 -8.72 -60.39
C THR A 365 55.25 -8.49 -61.37
N ASP A 366 55.18 -9.17 -62.52
CA ASP A 366 56.17 -9.06 -63.60
C ASP A 366 56.32 -7.63 -64.12
N TYR A 367 55.26 -6.83 -64.05
CA TYR A 367 55.27 -5.42 -64.44
C TYR A 367 56.20 -4.56 -63.56
N PHE A 368 56.19 -4.78 -62.24
CA PHE A 368 57.05 -4.04 -61.32
C PHE A 368 58.53 -4.43 -61.50
N ARG A 369 58.81 -5.73 -61.73
CA ARG A 369 60.16 -6.22 -62.05
C ARG A 369 60.69 -5.60 -63.36
N MET A 370 59.87 -5.55 -64.41
CA MET A 370 60.24 -4.89 -65.68
C MET A 370 60.51 -3.39 -65.50
N LEU A 371 59.74 -2.70 -64.65
CA LEU A 371 59.95 -1.29 -64.33
C LEU A 371 61.28 -1.04 -63.61
N GLN A 372 61.66 -1.95 -62.70
CA GLN A 372 62.91 -1.91 -61.97
C GLN A 372 64.11 -2.15 -62.90
N GLU A 373 64.03 -3.18 -63.77
CA GLU A 373 65.03 -3.42 -64.83
C GLU A 373 65.17 -2.22 -65.78
N LYS A 374 64.06 -1.59 -66.17
CA LYS A 374 64.09 -0.42 -67.06
C LYS A 374 64.66 0.83 -66.38
N ALA A 375 64.41 1.02 -65.08
CA ALA A 375 65.01 2.09 -64.30
C ALA A 375 66.52 1.88 -64.10
N GLU A 376 66.98 0.64 -63.90
CA GLU A 376 68.41 0.31 -63.88
C GLU A 376 69.07 0.55 -65.24
N GLN A 377 68.42 0.14 -66.33
CA GLN A 377 68.90 0.42 -67.69
C GLN A 377 69.00 1.93 -67.99
N LEU A 378 68.10 2.75 -67.45
CA LEU A 378 68.14 4.22 -67.56
C LEU A 378 69.17 4.86 -66.61
N ARG A 379 69.51 4.22 -65.49
CA ARG A 379 70.54 4.69 -64.57
C ARG A 379 71.95 4.37 -65.07
N ASP A 380 72.11 3.24 -65.76
CA ASP A 380 73.35 2.85 -66.44
C ASP A 380 73.56 3.55 -67.78
N LYS A 381 72.49 4.09 -68.38
CA LYS A 381 72.57 4.91 -69.60
C LYS A 381 71.98 6.29 -69.34
N GLY A 382 72.83 7.26 -68.98
CA GLY A 382 72.45 8.65 -68.78
C GLY A 382 71.84 9.32 -70.03
N GLN A 383 70.55 9.14 -70.27
CA GLN A 383 69.82 9.80 -71.36
C GLN A 383 68.37 10.15 -70.99
N LYS A 384 67.95 11.35 -71.44
CA LYS A 384 66.73 12.11 -71.07
C LYS A 384 65.40 11.40 -71.39
N PRO A 385 64.29 11.73 -70.68
CA PRO A 385 63.08 10.90 -70.65
C PRO A 385 62.14 11.13 -71.84
N HIS A 386 61.44 10.06 -72.24
CA HIS A 386 60.36 10.03 -73.23
C HIS A 386 59.00 9.86 -72.52
N PRO A 387 57.87 10.39 -73.04
CA PRO A 387 56.59 10.42 -72.31
C PRO A 387 55.97 9.01 -72.16
N LEU A 388 55.41 8.74 -70.97
CA LEU A 388 54.72 7.48 -70.65
C LEU A 388 53.32 7.41 -71.29
N PRO A 389 52.86 6.21 -71.69
CA PRO A 389 51.49 5.99 -72.20
C PRO A 389 50.45 6.04 -71.05
N PRO A 390 49.15 6.24 -71.37
CA PRO A 390 48.13 6.45 -70.35
C PRO A 390 47.83 5.16 -69.57
N LEU A 391 47.55 5.33 -68.27
CA LEU A 391 47.15 4.24 -67.36
C LEU A 391 45.85 3.56 -67.83
N PRO A 392 45.76 2.21 -67.76
CA PRO A 392 44.49 1.52 -67.92
C PRO A 392 43.56 1.79 -66.72
N PRO A 393 42.23 1.81 -66.93
CA PRO A 393 41.27 2.09 -65.86
C PRO A 393 41.29 0.97 -64.81
N GLY A 394 41.39 1.36 -63.54
CA GLY A 394 41.40 0.43 -62.41
C GLY A 394 40.03 -0.19 -62.17
N GLU A 395 39.95 -1.52 -62.20
CA GLU A 395 38.83 -2.26 -61.67
C GLU A 395 38.86 -2.18 -60.15
N GLY A 396 38.06 -1.28 -59.57
CA GLY A 396 38.04 -1.04 -58.14
C GLY A 396 36.89 -0.18 -57.65
N GLU A 397 35.70 -0.28 -58.27
CA GLU A 397 34.45 0.21 -57.70
C GLU A 397 33.33 -0.79 -57.96
N ARG A 398 33.02 -1.64 -56.97
CA ARG A 398 31.68 -2.12 -56.63
C ARG A 398 31.60 -2.46 -55.15
#